data_AF-A0A5N9HDH8-F1
#
_entry.id   AF-A0A5N9HDH8-F1
#
_cell.length_a   1.000
_cell.length_b   1.000
_cell.length_c   1.000
_cell.angle_alpha   90.00
_cell.angle_beta   90.00
_cell.angle_gamma   90.00
#
_symmetry.space_group_name_H-M   'P 1'
#
loop_
_entity.id
_entity.type
_entity.pdbx_description
1 polymer ?
#
loop_
_entity_poly.entity_id
_entity_poly.type
_entity_poly.pdbx_seq_one_letter_code
_entity_poly.pdbx_strand_id
1 'polypeptide(L)'
;MTSQPVSDDSPGTVLFPEYATLYDLIAAEVRDLTDEQLDFRSDEWGWADWSIRVQLSHMASLIPRWLVLRLGDTLFPDGDHGVDDVNAIANSDFDRRMDDNKYHALSVILGKLKEFIVLAQRVLSERNVGFLRAQSVIQQQNLQWQLMNKAHPTGVNLTDDPTKAVMLYEAVMRHIYFEETTHLFNIQRIKRAQGLTTVSDVPKVGYWAIYGWDTSEA
;
A
#
# COMPACT_ATOMS: atom_id res chain seq x y z
N MET A 1 -21.53 -2.88 19.75
CA MET A 1 -22.30 -3.66 18.76
C MET A 1 -21.35 -4.67 18.17
N THR A 2 -21.58 -5.96 18.39
CA THR A 2 -20.82 -7.03 17.72
C THR A 2 -21.22 -7.01 16.26
N SER A 3 -20.29 -6.62 15.37
CA SER A 3 -20.48 -6.76 13.93
C SER A 3 -20.81 -8.23 13.63
N GLN A 4 -21.85 -8.45 12.83
CA GLN A 4 -22.12 -9.80 12.33
C GLN A 4 -20.89 -10.29 11.54
N PRO A 5 -20.49 -11.55 11.68
CA PRO A 5 -19.38 -12.09 10.91
C PRO A 5 -19.71 -11.99 9.41
N VAL A 6 -18.78 -11.42 8.64
CA VAL A 6 -18.91 -11.28 7.19
C VAL A 6 -18.93 -12.66 6.55
N SER A 7 -19.97 -12.96 5.78
CA SER A 7 -20.15 -14.23 5.06
C SER A 7 -19.06 -14.43 4.01
N ASP A 8 -18.59 -15.66 3.84
CA ASP A 8 -17.58 -16.03 2.84
C ASP A 8 -18.06 -15.82 1.40
N ASP A 9 -19.38 -15.84 1.15
CA ASP A 9 -19.96 -15.54 -0.15
C ASP A 9 -20.05 -14.02 -0.45
N SER A 10 -19.77 -13.17 0.54
CA SER A 10 -19.78 -11.72 0.34
C SER A 10 -18.66 -11.29 -0.62
N PRO A 11 -18.84 -10.22 -1.41
CA PRO A 11 -17.73 -9.61 -2.14
C PRO A 11 -16.61 -9.18 -1.19
N GLY A 12 -15.35 -9.26 -1.64
CA GLY A 12 -14.19 -8.82 -0.88
C GLY A 12 -14.25 -7.33 -0.49
N THR A 13 -14.97 -6.50 -1.26
CA THR A 13 -15.21 -5.08 -0.94
C THR A 13 -15.89 -4.86 0.41
N VAL A 14 -16.61 -5.85 0.95
CA VAL A 14 -17.20 -5.77 2.30
C VAL A 14 -16.14 -5.79 3.40
N LEU A 15 -14.99 -6.42 3.16
CA LEU A 15 -13.87 -6.45 4.11
C LEU A 15 -13.02 -5.19 4.08
N PHE A 16 -12.94 -4.54 2.91
CA PHE A 16 -12.06 -3.40 2.67
C PHE A 16 -12.78 -2.26 1.95
N PRO A 17 -13.86 -1.71 2.53
CA PRO A 17 -14.62 -0.62 1.91
C PRO A 17 -13.79 0.64 1.66
N GLU A 18 -12.68 0.82 2.38
CA GLU A 18 -11.82 2.01 2.33
C GLU A 18 -11.11 2.18 0.97
N TYR A 19 -10.94 1.09 0.21
CA TYR A 19 -10.40 1.18 -1.15
C TYR A 19 -11.26 2.05 -2.07
N ALA A 20 -12.57 2.17 -1.81
CA ALA A 20 -13.47 2.98 -2.62
C ALA A 20 -13.08 4.47 -2.65
N THR A 21 -12.50 4.97 -1.57
CA THR A 21 -12.15 6.41 -1.41
C THR A 21 -10.65 6.66 -1.30
N LEU A 22 -9.83 5.61 -1.33
CA LEU A 22 -8.39 5.68 -1.07
C LEU A 22 -7.66 6.63 -2.01
N TYR A 23 -7.94 6.56 -3.31
CA TYR A 23 -7.30 7.44 -4.29
C TYR A 23 -7.62 8.91 -4.02
N ASP A 24 -8.90 9.22 -3.79
CA ASP A 24 -9.34 10.61 -3.59
C ASP A 24 -8.73 11.21 -2.32
N LEU A 25 -8.57 10.40 -1.27
CA LEU A 25 -7.88 10.78 -0.03
C LEU A 25 -6.42 11.17 -0.30
N ILE A 26 -5.68 10.32 -1.02
CA ILE A 26 -4.25 10.55 -1.32
C ILE A 26 -4.10 11.74 -2.28
N ALA A 27 -4.89 11.79 -3.35
CA ALA A 27 -4.82 12.83 -4.36
C ALA A 27 -5.20 14.21 -3.82
N ALA A 28 -6.12 14.29 -2.85
CA ALA A 28 -6.45 15.53 -2.17
C ALA A 28 -5.25 16.07 -1.37
N GLU A 29 -4.52 15.19 -0.68
CA GLU A 29 -3.41 15.60 0.18
C GLU A 29 -2.22 16.22 -0.59
N VAL A 30 -2.00 15.79 -1.83
CA VAL A 30 -0.84 16.22 -2.64
C VAL A 30 -1.21 17.18 -3.77
N ARG A 31 -2.47 17.63 -3.80
CA ARG A 31 -2.95 18.58 -4.82
C ARG A 31 -2.16 19.88 -4.75
N ASP A 32 -1.83 20.42 -5.91
CA ASP A 32 -1.18 21.73 -6.10
C ASP A 32 0.21 21.88 -5.45
N LEU A 33 0.85 20.78 -5.03
CA LEU A 33 2.23 20.82 -4.58
C LEU A 33 3.17 21.14 -5.75
N THR A 34 4.14 22.03 -5.50
CA THR A 34 5.20 22.33 -6.46
C THR A 34 6.23 21.20 -6.51
N ASP A 35 7.06 21.15 -7.55
CA ASP A 35 8.15 20.17 -7.62
C ASP A 35 9.12 20.30 -6.44
N GLU A 36 9.43 21.52 -6.00
CA GLU A 36 10.25 21.75 -4.81
C GLU A 36 9.64 21.12 -3.55
N GLN A 37 8.33 21.26 -3.37
CA GLN A 37 7.62 20.67 -2.22
C GLN A 37 7.52 19.15 -2.30
N LEU A 38 7.37 18.62 -3.53
CA LEU A 38 7.35 17.18 -3.79
C LEU A 38 8.70 16.52 -3.54
N ASP A 39 9.80 17.25 -3.79
CA ASP A 39 11.17 16.75 -3.73
C ASP A 39 11.91 17.12 -2.44
N PHE A 40 11.25 17.84 -1.53
CA PHE A 40 11.79 18.13 -0.20
C PHE A 40 12.19 16.84 0.53
N ARG A 41 13.39 16.87 1.12
CA ARG A 41 13.96 15.83 2.00
C ARG A 41 14.63 16.51 3.19
N SER A 42 14.72 15.79 4.30
CA SER A 42 15.46 16.23 5.49
C SER A 42 16.20 15.05 6.11
N ASP A 43 17.40 15.31 6.65
CA ASP A 43 18.18 14.38 7.45
C ASP A 43 17.84 14.47 8.96
N GLU A 44 17.02 15.44 9.36
CA GLU A 44 16.58 15.61 10.76
C GLU A 44 15.64 14.48 11.22
N TRP A 45 14.82 13.96 10.31
CA TRP A 45 13.87 12.88 10.61
C TRP A 45 13.98 11.74 9.61
N GLY A 46 14.08 10.50 10.09
CA GLY A 46 14.20 9.32 9.22
C GLY A 46 13.01 9.14 8.26
N TRP A 47 11.81 9.59 8.64
CA TRP A 47 10.63 9.56 7.77
C TRP A 47 10.64 10.63 6.65
N ALA A 48 11.54 11.62 6.73
CA ALA A 48 11.76 12.64 5.71
C ALA A 48 12.91 12.30 4.76
N ASP A 49 13.54 11.12 4.91
CA ASP A 49 14.53 10.63 3.95
C ASP A 49 13.87 10.30 2.60
N TRP A 50 12.59 9.92 2.59
CA TRP A 50 11.80 9.79 1.36
C TRP A 50 10.96 11.04 1.15
N SER A 51 11.15 11.72 0.02
CA SER A 51 10.33 12.87 -0.37
C SER A 51 8.89 12.46 -0.68
N ILE A 52 7.96 13.42 -0.74
CA ILE A 52 6.55 13.14 -1.10
C ILE A 52 6.46 12.41 -2.45
N ARG A 53 7.28 12.79 -3.44
CA ARG A 53 7.34 12.10 -4.74
C ARG A 53 7.74 10.63 -4.60
N VAL A 54 8.75 10.35 -3.77
CA VAL A 54 9.21 8.98 -3.51
C VAL A 54 8.15 8.18 -2.77
N GLN A 55 7.47 8.76 -1.77
CA GLN A 55 6.36 8.11 -1.05
C GLN A 55 5.25 7.71 -2.05
N LEU A 56 4.80 8.63 -2.92
CA LEU A 56 3.77 8.35 -3.93
C LEU A 56 4.20 7.31 -4.96
N SER A 57 5.46 7.36 -5.41
CA SER A 57 6.01 6.37 -6.35
C SER A 57 6.07 4.97 -5.72
N HIS A 58 6.44 4.89 -4.43
CA HIS A 58 6.39 3.65 -3.67
C HIS A 58 4.95 3.10 -3.58
N MET A 59 4.00 3.92 -3.13
CA MET A 59 2.58 3.57 -3.02
C MET A 59 2.04 3.00 -4.34
N ALA A 60 2.23 3.71 -5.45
CA ALA A 60 1.80 3.23 -6.76
C ALA A 60 2.44 1.88 -7.13
N SER A 61 3.75 1.72 -6.94
CA SER A 61 4.43 0.47 -7.29
C SER A 61 4.13 -0.72 -6.37
N LEU A 62 3.64 -0.49 -5.15
CA LEU A 62 3.36 -1.53 -4.16
C LEU A 62 2.25 -2.48 -4.64
N ILE A 63 1.16 -1.90 -5.15
CA ILE A 63 -0.06 -2.64 -5.51
C ILE A 63 0.22 -3.71 -6.59
N PRO A 64 0.77 -3.39 -7.78
CA PRO A 64 1.08 -4.38 -8.80
C PRO A 64 2.18 -5.37 -8.40
N ARG A 65 3.14 -5.00 -7.53
CA ARG A 65 4.11 -5.97 -6.98
C ARG A 65 3.43 -7.07 -6.17
N TRP A 66 2.34 -6.75 -5.48
CA TRP A 66 1.54 -7.77 -4.80
C TRP A 66 0.57 -8.47 -5.76
N LEU A 67 -0.35 -7.71 -6.36
CA LEU A 67 -1.49 -8.30 -7.06
C LEU A 67 -1.11 -8.95 -8.40
N VAL A 68 -0.08 -8.45 -9.08
CA VAL A 68 0.36 -9.00 -10.37
C VAL A 68 1.53 -9.93 -10.19
N LEU A 69 2.63 -9.49 -9.57
CA LEU A 69 3.83 -10.32 -9.52
C LEU A 69 3.79 -11.47 -8.54
N ARG A 70 3.18 -11.27 -7.36
CA ARG A 70 3.16 -12.32 -6.32
C ARG A 70 1.91 -13.17 -6.40
N LEU A 71 0.78 -12.56 -6.76
CA LEU A 71 -0.52 -13.21 -6.76
C LEU A 71 -1.09 -13.44 -8.17
N GLY A 72 -0.41 -12.99 -9.23
CA GLY A 72 -0.96 -12.93 -10.58
C GLY A 72 -1.36 -14.28 -11.15
N ASP A 73 -0.54 -15.32 -10.95
CA ASP A 73 -0.87 -16.67 -11.45
C ASP A 73 -2.22 -17.18 -10.91
N THR A 74 -2.60 -16.76 -9.71
CA THR A 74 -3.87 -17.13 -9.07
C THR A 74 -4.98 -16.12 -9.38
N LEU A 75 -4.67 -14.82 -9.39
CA LEU A 75 -5.67 -13.77 -9.57
C LEU A 75 -6.06 -13.56 -11.04
N PHE A 76 -5.10 -13.71 -11.94
CA PHE A 76 -5.14 -13.39 -13.37
C PHE A 76 -4.44 -14.51 -14.18
N PRO A 77 -4.96 -15.75 -14.15
CA PRO A 77 -4.31 -16.89 -14.81
C PRO A 77 -4.14 -16.71 -16.33
N ASP A 78 -4.98 -15.88 -16.95
CA ASP A 78 -4.92 -15.55 -18.37
C ASP A 78 -4.09 -14.28 -18.67
N GLY A 79 -3.44 -13.70 -17.65
CA GLY A 79 -2.65 -12.46 -17.76
C GLY A 79 -3.50 -11.19 -17.94
N ASP A 80 -4.81 -11.25 -17.67
CA ASP A 80 -5.77 -10.16 -17.88
C ASP A 80 -5.75 -9.09 -16.78
N HIS A 81 -4.58 -8.84 -16.18
CA HIS A 81 -4.42 -7.88 -15.08
C HIS A 81 -4.42 -6.41 -15.53
N GLY A 82 -4.22 -6.14 -16.83
CA GLY A 82 -4.32 -4.79 -17.40
C GLY A 82 -3.22 -3.81 -16.97
N VAL A 83 -2.06 -4.33 -16.55
CA VAL A 83 -0.89 -3.51 -16.16
C VAL A 83 0.17 -3.61 -17.25
N ASP A 84 0.43 -2.51 -17.93
CA ASP A 84 1.51 -2.41 -18.91
C ASP A 84 2.88 -2.25 -18.22
N ASP A 85 3.93 -2.89 -18.78
CA ASP A 85 5.32 -2.79 -18.32
C ASP A 85 5.51 -3.07 -16.80
N VAL A 86 5.02 -4.23 -16.33
CA VAL A 86 5.21 -4.71 -14.95
C VAL A 86 6.68 -4.70 -14.52
N ASN A 87 7.62 -4.86 -15.45
CA ASN A 87 9.06 -4.79 -15.15
C ASN A 87 9.50 -3.40 -14.69
N ALA A 88 9.06 -2.32 -15.34
CA ALA A 88 9.41 -0.96 -14.91
C ALA A 88 8.82 -0.58 -13.54
N ILE A 89 7.78 -1.28 -13.12
CA ILE A 89 7.12 -1.09 -11.83
C ILE A 89 7.83 -1.88 -10.73
N ALA A 90 8.34 -3.06 -11.04
CA ALA A 90 8.79 -4.00 -10.01
C ALA A 90 10.29 -4.30 -9.99
N ASN A 91 10.97 -4.13 -11.13
CA ASN A 91 12.38 -4.44 -11.35
C ASN A 91 13.14 -3.20 -11.84
N SER A 92 12.79 -2.01 -11.34
CA SER A 92 13.55 -0.79 -11.60
C SER A 92 14.84 -0.78 -10.79
N ASP A 93 15.84 -0.02 -11.23
CA ASP A 93 17.08 0.21 -10.46
C ASP A 93 16.86 1.07 -9.20
N PHE A 94 15.62 1.50 -8.96
CA PHE A 94 15.24 2.38 -7.87
C PHE A 94 14.60 1.57 -6.73
N ASP A 95 15.19 1.68 -5.53
CA ASP A 95 14.73 0.91 -4.37
C ASP A 95 13.24 1.14 -4.10
N ARG A 96 12.49 0.03 -4.14
CA ARG A 96 11.07 -0.10 -3.79
C ARG A 96 10.13 0.88 -4.47
N ARG A 97 10.46 1.51 -5.60
CA ARG A 97 9.57 2.49 -6.27
C ARG A 97 9.53 2.31 -7.79
N MET A 98 8.67 3.05 -8.48
CA MET A 98 8.68 3.05 -9.95
C MET A 98 9.96 3.70 -10.47
N ASP A 99 10.34 3.41 -11.72
CA ASP A 99 11.50 4.03 -12.36
C ASP A 99 11.38 5.56 -12.43
N ASP A 100 12.23 6.28 -11.69
CA ASP A 100 12.19 7.76 -11.59
C ASP A 100 12.43 8.42 -12.96
N ASN A 101 13.08 7.76 -13.91
CA ASN A 101 13.29 8.30 -15.26
C ASN A 101 12.02 8.21 -16.13
N LYS A 102 11.11 7.30 -15.79
CA LYS A 102 9.85 7.07 -16.52
C LYS A 102 8.65 7.72 -15.82
N TYR A 103 8.61 7.67 -14.50
CA TYR A 103 7.45 8.01 -13.68
C TYR A 103 7.81 9.10 -12.66
N HIS A 104 8.16 10.29 -13.16
CA HIS A 104 8.56 11.41 -12.31
C HIS A 104 7.42 12.40 -12.02
N ALA A 105 6.71 12.84 -13.06
CA ALA A 105 5.73 13.92 -12.92
C ALA A 105 4.58 13.50 -11.99
N LEU A 106 4.12 14.42 -11.13
CA LEU A 106 3.05 14.13 -10.17
C LEU A 106 1.80 13.56 -10.85
N SER A 107 1.40 14.13 -11.99
CA SER A 107 0.25 13.65 -12.78
C SER A 107 0.43 12.22 -13.30
N VAL A 108 1.65 11.84 -13.66
CA VAL A 108 1.97 10.48 -14.12
C VAL A 108 1.91 9.50 -12.96
N ILE A 109 2.51 9.85 -11.82
CA ILE A 109 2.49 9.01 -10.61
C ILE A 109 1.06 8.81 -10.12
N LEU A 110 0.27 9.89 -10.02
CA LEU A 110 -1.15 9.81 -9.61
C LEU A 110 -2.00 9.03 -10.62
N GLY A 111 -1.71 9.15 -11.92
CA GLY A 111 -2.34 8.33 -12.95
C GLY A 111 -2.13 6.83 -12.72
N LYS A 112 -0.89 6.43 -12.44
CA LYS A 112 -0.54 5.04 -12.13
C LYS A 112 -1.10 4.57 -10.78
N LEU A 113 -1.04 5.41 -9.75
CA LEU A 113 -1.66 5.10 -8.46
C LEU A 113 -3.17 4.84 -8.62
N LYS A 114 -3.87 5.67 -9.40
CA LYS A 114 -5.30 5.49 -9.68
C LYS A 114 -5.57 4.17 -10.40
N GLU A 115 -4.82 3.89 -11.47
CA GLU A 115 -4.91 2.64 -12.24
C GLU A 115 -4.77 1.41 -11.34
N PHE A 116 -3.78 1.42 -10.44
CA PHE A 116 -3.53 0.28 -9.58
C PHE A 116 -4.48 0.18 -8.38
N ILE A 117 -4.97 1.30 -7.82
CA ILE A 117 -6.07 1.26 -6.85
C ILE A 117 -7.33 0.67 -7.50
N VAL A 118 -7.63 1.02 -8.76
CA VAL A 118 -8.74 0.42 -9.52
C VAL A 118 -8.52 -1.07 -9.74
N LEU A 119 -7.28 -1.52 -10.00
CA LEU A 119 -6.97 -2.96 -10.05
C LEU A 119 -7.27 -3.66 -8.71
N ALA A 120 -6.89 -3.06 -7.59
CA ALA A 120 -7.19 -3.60 -6.26
C ALA A 120 -8.71 -3.66 -6.00
N GLN A 121 -9.45 -2.61 -6.38
CA GLN A 121 -10.92 -2.59 -6.32
C GLN A 121 -11.54 -3.69 -7.18
N ARG A 122 -11.01 -3.92 -8.39
CA ARG A 122 -11.46 -5.00 -9.28
C ARG A 122 -11.30 -6.36 -8.61
N VAL A 123 -10.12 -6.67 -8.07
CA VAL A 123 -9.86 -7.91 -7.32
C VAL A 123 -10.87 -8.10 -6.19
N LEU A 124 -11.12 -7.06 -5.39
CA LEU A 124 -12.07 -7.12 -4.28
C LEU A 124 -13.53 -7.29 -4.75
N SER A 125 -13.87 -6.82 -5.94
CA SER A 125 -15.23 -6.94 -6.50
C SER A 125 -15.48 -8.30 -7.16
N GLU A 126 -14.45 -8.89 -7.77
CA GLU A 126 -14.55 -10.17 -8.50
C GLU A 126 -14.28 -11.40 -7.62
N ARG A 127 -13.68 -11.21 -6.44
CA ARG A 127 -13.40 -12.28 -5.48
C ARG A 127 -14.25 -12.13 -4.23
N ASN A 128 -14.75 -13.26 -3.73
CA ASN A 128 -15.48 -13.29 -2.48
C ASN A 128 -14.55 -13.45 -1.27
N VAL A 129 -15.09 -13.24 -0.09
CA VAL A 129 -14.37 -13.32 1.18
C VAL A 129 -13.77 -14.71 1.41
N GLY A 130 -14.51 -15.78 1.07
CA GLY A 130 -14.03 -17.16 1.18
C GLY A 130 -12.77 -17.40 0.34
N PHE A 131 -12.72 -16.90 -0.89
CA PHE A 131 -11.55 -16.98 -1.75
C PHE A 131 -10.35 -16.27 -1.12
N LEU A 132 -10.53 -15.04 -0.62
CA LEU A 132 -9.45 -14.27 0.01
C LEU A 132 -8.89 -14.92 1.27
N ARG A 133 -9.73 -15.67 2.00
CA ARG A 133 -9.35 -16.44 3.20
C ARG A 133 -8.74 -17.81 2.89
N ALA A 134 -9.05 -18.39 1.73
CA ALA A 134 -8.55 -19.70 1.32
C ALA A 134 -7.21 -19.61 0.57
N GLN A 135 -6.98 -18.54 -0.19
CA GLN A 135 -5.75 -18.35 -0.95
C GLN A 135 -4.64 -17.72 -0.11
N SER A 136 -3.40 -18.12 -0.40
CA SER A 136 -2.24 -17.64 0.35
C SER A 136 -0.98 -17.56 -0.50
N VAL A 137 -0.01 -16.80 0.00
CA VAL A 137 1.34 -16.70 -0.56
C VAL A 137 2.35 -16.88 0.55
N ILE A 138 3.49 -17.50 0.23
CA ILE A 138 4.62 -17.62 1.16
C ILE A 138 5.54 -16.40 0.99
N GLN A 139 5.90 -15.76 2.10
CA GLN A 139 6.81 -14.62 2.15
C GLN A 139 8.04 -14.94 2.98
N GLN A 140 9.18 -14.40 2.57
CA GLN A 140 10.42 -14.44 3.35
C GLN A 140 10.29 -13.49 4.54
N GLN A 141 10.57 -13.99 5.74
CA GLN A 141 10.63 -13.18 6.95
C GLN A 141 11.94 -12.40 6.96
N ASN A 142 11.84 -11.09 7.07
CA ASN A 142 12.94 -10.21 7.40
C ASN A 142 12.61 -9.45 8.72
N LEU A 143 13.46 -8.52 9.16
CA LEU A 143 13.21 -7.76 10.40
C LEU A 143 11.88 -6.99 10.39
N GLN A 144 11.39 -6.54 9.22
CA GLN A 144 10.09 -5.85 9.09
C GLN A 144 8.92 -6.79 9.38
N TRP A 145 9.14 -8.10 9.32
CA TRP A 145 8.10 -9.11 9.52
C TRP A 145 7.61 -9.22 10.97
N GLN A 146 8.43 -8.82 11.94
CA GLN A 146 7.97 -8.69 13.33
C GLN A 146 6.87 -7.62 13.49
N LEU A 147 6.95 -6.53 12.71
CA LEU A 147 5.91 -5.49 12.71
C LEU A 147 4.67 -5.94 11.95
N MET A 148 4.85 -6.66 10.84
CA MET A 148 3.74 -7.27 10.09
C MET A 148 2.90 -8.22 10.94
N ASN A 149 3.54 -9.13 11.69
CA ASN A 149 2.84 -10.03 12.60
C ASN A 149 2.04 -9.28 13.69
N LYS A 150 2.50 -8.10 14.12
CA LYS A 150 1.78 -7.25 15.07
C LYS A 150 0.64 -6.47 14.42
N ALA A 151 0.82 -6.05 13.17
CA ALA A 151 -0.13 -5.22 12.44
C ALA A 151 -1.36 -6.00 11.99
N HIS A 152 -1.19 -7.28 11.64
CA HIS A 152 -2.26 -8.08 11.08
C HIS A 152 -2.92 -8.95 12.16
N PRO A 153 -4.18 -8.68 12.55
CA PRO A 153 -4.85 -9.46 13.58
C PRO A 153 -5.19 -10.90 13.12
N THR A 154 -5.23 -11.13 11.82
CA THR A 154 -5.55 -12.41 11.19
C THR A 154 -4.72 -12.61 9.91
N GLY A 155 -4.71 -13.83 9.38
CA GLY A 155 -4.26 -14.12 8.01
C GLY A 155 -2.75 -14.04 7.76
N VAL A 156 -1.94 -13.90 8.81
CA VAL A 156 -0.48 -14.07 8.75
C VAL A 156 -0.11 -15.16 9.75
N ASN A 157 0.52 -16.23 9.28
CA ASN A 157 0.92 -17.37 10.10
C ASN A 157 2.38 -17.74 9.82
N LEU A 158 3.13 -18.12 10.86
CA LEU A 158 4.47 -18.65 10.70
C LEU A 158 4.40 -20.03 10.04
N THR A 159 5.41 -20.37 9.22
CA THR A 159 5.59 -21.74 8.73
C THR A 159 6.54 -22.52 9.63
N ASP A 160 6.69 -23.82 9.39
CA ASP A 160 7.72 -24.65 10.04
C ASP A 160 9.14 -24.13 9.75
N ASP A 161 9.33 -23.43 8.63
CA ASP A 161 10.54 -22.67 8.35
C ASP A 161 10.42 -21.27 9.00
N PRO A 162 11.25 -20.94 10.01
CA PRO A 162 11.17 -19.66 10.72
C PRO A 162 11.57 -18.47 9.84
N THR A 163 12.15 -18.72 8.66
CA THR A 163 12.44 -17.70 7.65
C THR A 163 11.27 -17.46 6.70
N LYS A 164 10.15 -18.16 6.85
CA LYS A 164 8.96 -17.99 6.00
C LYS A 164 7.67 -17.82 6.79
N ALA A 165 6.74 -17.04 6.23
CA ALA A 165 5.37 -16.96 6.71
C ALA A 165 4.38 -17.15 5.57
N VAL A 166 3.22 -17.71 5.91
CA VAL A 166 2.05 -17.77 5.04
C VAL A 166 1.22 -16.52 5.28
N MET A 167 0.88 -15.84 4.20
CA MET A 167 0.03 -14.66 4.21
C MET A 167 -1.19 -14.92 3.32
N LEU A 168 -2.38 -14.90 3.91
CA LEU A 168 -3.64 -15.03 3.18
C LEU A 168 -3.86 -13.82 2.28
N TYR A 169 -4.61 -13.98 1.19
CA TYR A 169 -4.90 -12.87 0.27
C TYR A 169 -5.70 -11.77 0.97
N GLU A 170 -6.56 -12.12 1.93
CA GLU A 170 -7.18 -11.16 2.85
C GLU A 170 -6.13 -10.29 3.57
N ALA A 171 -5.08 -10.91 4.11
CA ALA A 171 -4.01 -10.17 4.77
C ALA A 171 -3.20 -9.33 3.78
N VAL A 172 -2.99 -9.80 2.54
CA VAL A 172 -2.32 -9.01 1.50
C VAL A 172 -3.09 -7.73 1.17
N MET A 173 -4.40 -7.81 0.98
CA MET A 173 -5.23 -6.61 0.74
C MET A 173 -5.19 -5.63 1.91
N ARG A 174 -5.20 -6.14 3.15
CA ARG A 174 -5.02 -5.33 4.36
C ARG A 174 -3.64 -4.68 4.42
N HIS A 175 -2.60 -5.42 4.07
CA HIS A 175 -1.22 -4.92 4.06
C HIS A 175 -1.02 -3.79 3.07
N ILE A 176 -1.50 -3.94 1.84
CA ILE A 176 -1.48 -2.87 0.85
C ILE A 176 -2.13 -1.60 1.43
N TYR A 177 -3.33 -1.72 2.01
CA TYR A 177 -4.01 -0.56 2.62
C TYR A 177 -3.22 0.07 3.79
N PHE A 178 -2.58 -0.75 4.62
CA PHE A 178 -1.76 -0.28 5.74
C PHE A 178 -0.49 0.45 5.28
N GLU A 179 0.16 0.00 4.21
CA GLU A 179 1.26 0.73 3.59
C GLU A 179 0.76 2.06 3.02
N GLU A 180 -0.32 2.06 2.23
CA GLU A 180 -0.89 3.28 1.62
C GLU A 180 -1.19 4.36 2.67
N THR A 181 -1.85 3.98 3.77
CA THR A 181 -2.16 4.89 4.88
C THR A 181 -0.93 5.34 5.67
N THR A 182 0.05 4.46 5.85
CA THR A 182 1.31 4.80 6.54
C THR A 182 2.14 5.79 5.72
N HIS A 183 2.21 5.59 4.40
CA HIS A 183 2.90 6.50 3.49
C HIS A 183 2.16 7.84 3.34
N LEU A 184 0.82 7.83 3.34
CA LEU A 184 0.03 9.06 3.40
C LEU A 184 0.27 9.85 4.70
N PHE A 185 0.37 9.16 5.85
CA PHE A 185 0.75 9.80 7.11
C PHE A 185 2.15 10.42 7.04
N ASN A 186 3.13 9.75 6.42
CA ASN A 186 4.46 10.33 6.19
C ASN A 186 4.42 11.58 5.31
N ILE A 187 3.61 11.56 4.23
CA ILE A 187 3.40 12.74 3.38
C ILE A 187 2.90 13.92 4.21
N GLN A 188 1.93 13.69 5.11
CA GLN A 188 1.42 14.73 6.00
C GLN A 188 2.47 15.28 6.98
N ARG A 189 3.39 14.44 7.46
CA ARG A 189 4.53 14.89 8.29
C ARG A 189 5.50 15.73 7.49
N ILE A 190 5.85 15.30 6.29
CA ILE A 190 6.74 16.03 5.37
C ILE A 190 6.13 17.38 4.98
N LYS A 191 4.82 17.45 4.75
CA LYS A 191 4.13 18.72 4.52
C LYS A 191 4.24 19.66 5.72
N ARG A 192 4.01 19.16 6.93
CA ARG A 192 4.10 19.97 8.15
C ARG A 192 5.51 20.46 8.44
N ALA A 193 6.53 19.66 8.18
CA ALA A 193 7.93 20.08 8.26
C ALA A 193 8.26 21.26 7.32
N GLN A 194 7.53 21.38 6.21
CA GLN A 194 7.64 22.50 5.27
C GLN A 194 6.68 23.68 5.62
N GLY A 195 5.93 23.60 6.72
CA GLY A 195 4.91 24.59 7.09
C GLY A 195 3.62 24.53 6.25
N LEU A 196 3.38 23.43 5.52
CA LEU A 196 2.19 23.25 4.67
C LEU A 196 1.03 22.66 5.46
N THR A 197 -0.18 23.02 5.06
CA THR A 197 -1.43 22.50 5.65
C THR A 197 -1.75 21.10 5.13
N THR A 198 -2.18 20.21 6.04
CA THR A 198 -2.73 18.89 5.71
C THR A 198 -4.25 18.99 5.55
N VAL A 199 -4.82 18.24 4.60
CA VAL A 199 -6.24 18.45 4.19
C VAL A 199 -7.11 17.21 4.33
N SER A 200 -6.51 16.05 4.58
CA SER A 200 -7.23 14.77 4.72
C SER A 200 -7.10 14.20 6.13
N ASP A 201 -8.15 13.56 6.64
CA ASP A 201 -8.08 12.77 7.88
C ASP A 201 -7.60 11.35 7.55
N VAL A 202 -6.34 11.05 7.88
CA VAL A 202 -5.76 9.72 7.61
C VAL A 202 -6.26 8.72 8.67
N PRO A 203 -6.84 7.58 8.27
CA PRO A 203 -7.28 6.55 9.22
C PRO A 203 -6.12 6.01 10.06
N LYS A 204 -6.26 6.05 11.40
CA LYS A 204 -5.28 5.53 12.35
C LYS A 204 -5.29 4.00 12.44
N VAL A 205 -4.74 3.36 11.42
CA VAL A 205 -4.67 1.91 11.24
C VAL A 205 -3.29 1.47 10.76
N GLY A 206 -3.04 0.16 10.76
CA GLY A 206 -1.79 -0.38 10.23
C GLY A 206 -0.55 0.02 11.03
N TYR A 207 0.58 0.13 10.35
CA TYR A 207 1.90 0.25 11.00
C TYR A 207 2.02 1.51 11.85
N TRP A 208 1.54 2.65 11.34
CA TRP A 208 1.64 3.92 12.05
C TRP A 208 0.73 4.03 13.29
N ALA A 209 -0.18 3.07 13.48
CA ALA A 209 -1.01 2.96 14.67
C ALA A 209 -0.42 2.03 15.75
N ILE A 210 0.66 1.30 15.47
CA ILE A 210 1.25 0.32 16.39
C ILE A 210 2.25 0.98 17.35
N TYR A 211 2.23 0.54 18.60
CA TYR A 211 3.22 0.94 19.59
C TYR A 211 4.64 0.58 19.15
N GLY A 212 5.54 1.58 19.14
CA GLY A 212 6.93 1.44 18.70
C GLY A 212 7.16 1.85 17.25
N TRP A 213 6.13 2.22 16.50
CA TRP A 213 6.31 2.95 15.24
C TRP A 213 6.68 4.41 15.51
N ASP A 214 7.58 4.97 14.70
CA ASP A 214 7.97 6.38 14.81
C ASP A 214 6.84 7.29 14.30
N THR A 215 6.18 7.96 15.25
CA THR A 215 5.16 9.00 15.01
C THR A 215 5.64 10.39 15.46
N SER A 216 6.96 10.63 15.46
CA SER A 216 7.53 11.95 15.71
C SER A 216 7.03 12.98 14.68
N GLU A 217 7.06 14.24 15.09
CA GLU A 217 6.61 15.41 14.33
C GLU A 217 7.71 16.48 14.32
N ALA A 218 7.68 17.34 13.30
CA ALA A 218 8.50 18.54 13.22
C ALA A 218 7.99 19.66 14.15
#